data_AF-A0A946ZWQ4-F1
#
_entry.id   AF-A0A946ZWQ4-F1
#
_cell.length_a   1.000
_cell.length_b   1.000
_cell.length_c   1.000
_cell.angle_alpha   90.00
_cell.angle_beta   90.00
_cell.angle_gamma   90.00
#
_symmetry.space_group_name_H-M   'P 1'
#
loop_
_entity.id
_entity.type
_entity.pdbx_description
1 polymer ?
#
loop_
_entity_poly.entity_id
_entity_poly.type
_entity_poly.pdbx_seq_one_letter_code
_entity_poly.pdbx_strand_id
1 'polypeptide(L)'
;METKKKPAIEMTKKGSKSQFKNFPMVPRVVYGAGCFDQLGDILLPRRKNSEAPVIYLVDEVFEHKSLPGRLPVLFNDKVIFISADEEPKTEQVDSLVSYIKKEFEELPSGVVGIGGGTLLDLAKAVSIMLNNNGSAHNYQGW
;
A
#
# COMPACT_ATOMS: atom_id res chain seq x y z
N MET A 1 -49.19 -45.85 -36.46
CA MET A 1 -48.67 -44.48 -36.57
C MET A 1 -48.49 -43.95 -35.17
N GLU A 2 -47.27 -44.01 -34.62
CA GLU A 2 -46.87 -43.16 -33.49
C GLU A 2 -45.36 -42.94 -33.60
N THR A 3 -44.98 -41.74 -34.04
CA THR A 3 -43.59 -41.31 -34.17
C THR A 3 -43.09 -40.82 -32.81
N LYS A 4 -42.17 -41.58 -32.18
CA LYS A 4 -41.47 -41.14 -30.98
C LYS A 4 -40.61 -39.91 -31.30
N LYS A 5 -41.05 -38.74 -30.82
CA LYS A 5 -40.32 -37.46 -30.86
C LYS A 5 -39.05 -37.60 -30.00
N LYS A 6 -37.87 -37.42 -30.59
CA LYS A 6 -36.60 -37.29 -29.86
C LYS A 6 -36.66 -36.03 -28.96
N PRO A 7 -36.11 -36.06 -27.74
CA PRO A 7 -36.02 -34.86 -26.92
C PRO A 7 -35.01 -33.90 -27.57
N ALA A 8 -35.42 -32.64 -27.75
CA ALA A 8 -34.53 -31.58 -28.22
C ALA A 8 -33.51 -31.27 -27.11
N ILE A 9 -32.22 -31.27 -27.46
CA ILE A 9 -31.16 -30.80 -26.58
C ILE A 9 -31.35 -29.30 -26.44
N GLU A 10 -31.80 -28.86 -25.27
CA GLU A 10 -31.86 -27.44 -24.93
C GLU A 10 -30.44 -26.94 -24.72
N MET A 11 -29.84 -26.37 -25.77
CA MET A 11 -28.58 -25.64 -25.67
C MET A 11 -28.82 -24.40 -24.82
N THR A 12 -28.54 -24.51 -23.52
CA THR A 12 -28.41 -23.34 -22.66
C THR A 12 -27.31 -22.46 -23.25
N LYS A 13 -27.70 -21.37 -23.92
CA LYS A 13 -26.77 -20.30 -24.28
C LYS A 13 -26.18 -19.80 -22.96
N LYS A 14 -24.95 -20.24 -22.67
CA LYS A 14 -24.12 -19.66 -21.61
C LYS A 14 -23.90 -18.21 -22.02
N GLY A 15 -24.79 -17.33 -21.58
CA GLY A 15 -24.70 -15.90 -21.81
C GLY A 15 -23.32 -15.48 -21.35
N SER A 16 -22.47 -15.08 -22.29
CA SER A 16 -21.21 -14.42 -22.00
C SER A 16 -21.57 -13.13 -21.27
N LYS A 17 -21.61 -13.18 -19.93
CA LYS A 17 -21.60 -11.95 -19.13
C LYS A 17 -20.32 -11.26 -19.52
N SER A 18 -20.40 -10.13 -20.22
CA SER A 18 -19.25 -9.24 -20.33
C SER A 18 -18.88 -8.83 -18.91
N GLN A 19 -17.84 -9.46 -18.37
CA GLN A 19 -17.31 -9.14 -17.05
C GLN A 19 -16.45 -7.88 -17.21
N PHE A 20 -17.10 -6.72 -17.10
CA PHE A 20 -16.37 -5.48 -16.93
C PHE A 20 -15.66 -5.51 -15.57
N LYS A 21 -14.37 -5.13 -15.54
CA LYS A 21 -13.61 -5.00 -14.29
C LYS A 21 -14.10 -3.75 -13.55
N ASN A 22 -14.35 -3.88 -12.25
CA ASN A 22 -14.47 -2.72 -11.38
C ASN A 22 -13.06 -2.18 -11.10
N PHE A 23 -12.79 -0.92 -11.46
CA PHE A 23 -11.43 -0.34 -11.40
C PHE A 23 -11.34 0.70 -10.27
N PRO A 24 -10.89 0.30 -9.07
CA PRO A 24 -10.71 1.24 -7.96
C PRO A 24 -9.55 2.20 -8.26
N MET A 25 -9.81 3.49 -8.02
CA MET A 25 -8.83 4.58 -8.20
C MET A 25 -8.39 5.14 -6.84
N VAL A 26 -7.24 5.81 -6.82
CA VAL A 26 -6.81 6.60 -5.66
C VAL A 26 -7.85 7.70 -5.40
N PRO A 27 -8.47 7.76 -4.21
CA PRO A 27 -9.64 8.62 -3.98
C PRO A 27 -9.29 10.10 -3.74
N ARG A 28 -8.02 10.43 -3.46
CA ARG A 28 -7.58 11.79 -3.14
C ARG A 28 -6.20 12.04 -3.73
N VAL A 29 -6.07 13.15 -4.45
CA VAL A 29 -4.80 13.59 -5.07
C VAL A 29 -4.64 15.07 -4.78
N VAL A 30 -3.44 15.45 -4.33
CA VAL A 30 -3.03 16.86 -4.21
C VAL A 30 -1.89 17.07 -5.19
N TYR A 31 -2.00 18.06 -6.07
CA TYR A 31 -1.05 18.32 -7.13
C TYR A 31 -0.76 19.81 -7.25
N GLY A 32 0.52 20.16 -7.38
CA GLY A 32 0.99 21.54 -7.54
C GLY A 32 2.33 21.77 -6.84
N ALA A 33 3.08 22.77 -7.30
CA ALA A 33 4.31 23.16 -6.63
C ALA A 33 4.03 23.56 -5.17
N GLY A 34 4.83 23.07 -4.23
CA GLY A 34 4.66 23.32 -2.79
C GLY A 34 3.60 22.46 -2.10
N CYS A 35 2.88 21.56 -2.80
CA CYS A 35 1.83 20.77 -2.15
C CYS A 35 2.32 19.84 -1.04
N PHE A 36 3.62 19.49 -1.03
CA PHE A 36 4.24 18.67 0.01
C PHE A 36 4.07 19.27 1.42
N ASP A 37 4.00 20.60 1.54
CA ASP A 37 3.87 21.27 2.83
C ASP A 37 2.49 21.02 3.49
N GLN A 38 1.51 20.50 2.73
CA GLN A 38 0.20 20.09 3.25
C GLN A 38 0.21 18.67 3.85
N LEU A 39 1.33 17.93 3.78
CA LEU A 39 1.41 16.55 4.26
C LEU A 39 1.03 16.45 5.75
N GLY A 40 1.44 17.42 6.57
CA GLY A 40 1.10 17.47 7.99
C GLY A 40 -0.40 17.54 8.23
N ASP A 41 -1.08 18.47 7.54
CA ASP A 41 -2.54 18.66 7.64
C ASP A 41 -3.33 17.43 7.15
N ILE A 42 -2.80 16.71 6.15
CA ILE A 42 -3.40 15.48 5.64
C ILE A 42 -3.28 14.34 6.66
N LEU A 43 -2.14 14.24 7.35
CA LEU A 43 -1.83 13.16 8.29
C LEU A 43 -2.47 13.39 9.67
N LEU A 44 -2.57 14.64 10.14
CA LEU A 44 -3.05 14.98 11.46
C LEU A 44 -4.41 14.33 11.82
N PRO A 45 -5.47 14.41 10.99
CA PRO A 45 -6.75 13.78 11.29
C PRO A 45 -6.76 12.25 11.13
N ARG A 46 -5.66 11.66 10.64
CA ARG A 46 -5.49 10.20 10.50
C ARG A 46 -4.74 9.57 11.67
N ARG A 47 -4.15 10.39 12.55
CA ARG A 47 -3.45 9.89 13.74
C ARG A 47 -4.43 9.28 14.72
N LYS A 48 -4.16 8.04 15.14
CA LYS A 48 -5.01 7.32 16.10
C LYS A 48 -4.86 7.87 17.51
N ASN A 49 -3.61 8.08 17.94
CA ASN A 49 -3.21 8.62 19.24
C ASN A 49 -1.72 9.02 19.19
N SER A 50 -1.13 9.45 20.31
CA SER A 50 0.28 9.84 20.40
C SER A 50 1.27 8.68 20.26
N GLU A 51 0.84 7.47 20.60
CA GLU A 51 1.70 6.27 20.62
C GLU A 51 1.75 5.54 19.27
N ALA A 52 0.72 5.72 18.44
CA ALA A 52 0.62 5.11 17.11
C ALA A 52 1.37 5.94 16.05
N PRO A 53 2.59 5.53 15.63
CA PRO A 53 3.46 6.37 14.81
C PRO A 53 2.97 6.49 13.37
N VAL A 54 3.42 7.51 12.65
CA VAL A 54 3.50 7.48 11.19
C VAL A 54 4.89 7.01 10.79
N ILE A 55 4.94 6.02 9.89
CA ILE A 55 6.20 5.48 9.36
C ILE A 55 6.47 6.11 8.00
N TYR A 56 7.56 6.85 7.87
CA TYR A 56 8.04 7.44 6.62
C TYR A 56 9.12 6.55 6.03
N LEU A 57 8.85 5.95 4.87
CA LEU A 57 9.83 5.25 4.05
C LEU A 57 10.32 6.23 2.98
N VAL A 58 11.55 6.70 3.13
CA VAL A 58 12.10 7.81 2.35
C VAL A 58 13.27 7.32 1.52
N ASP A 59 13.34 7.79 0.28
CA ASP A 59 14.43 7.44 -0.62
C ASP A 59 15.74 7.98 -0.05
N GLU A 60 16.75 7.13 0.05
CA GLU A 60 18.12 7.48 0.46
C GLU A 60 18.63 8.71 -0.31
N VAL A 61 18.23 8.89 -1.57
CA VAL A 61 18.64 10.03 -2.39
C VAL A 61 18.27 11.39 -1.77
N PHE A 62 17.39 11.42 -0.75
CA PHE A 62 16.99 12.62 -0.02
C PHE A 62 17.70 12.82 1.33
N GLU A 63 18.47 11.85 1.84
CA GLU A 63 19.01 11.86 3.20
C GLU A 63 19.81 13.14 3.53
N HIS A 64 20.57 13.65 2.56
CA HIS A 64 21.38 14.87 2.72
C HIS A 64 20.83 16.08 1.94
N LYS A 65 19.52 16.08 1.65
CA LYS A 65 18.83 17.16 0.95
C LYS A 65 17.94 17.96 1.90
N SER A 66 17.20 18.95 1.37
CA SER A 66 16.28 19.77 2.17
C SER A 66 14.96 19.06 2.54
N LEU A 67 14.63 17.96 1.84
CA LEU A 67 13.34 17.27 2.01
C LEU A 67 13.11 16.70 3.42
N PRO A 68 14.09 16.03 4.08
CA PRO A 68 13.89 15.51 5.43
C PRO A 68 13.50 16.60 6.46
N GLY A 69 14.05 17.81 6.31
CA GLY A 69 13.71 18.96 7.18
C GLY A 69 12.29 19.49 6.99
N ARG A 70 11.56 19.03 5.96
CA ARG A 70 10.15 19.39 5.69
C ARG A 70 9.17 18.30 6.10
N LEU A 71 9.65 17.15 6.60
CA LEU A 71 8.77 16.08 7.04
C LEU A 71 8.01 16.50 8.31
N PRO A 72 6.67 16.36 8.37
CA PRO A 72 5.87 16.71 9.54
C PRO A 72 5.93 15.60 10.61
N VAL A 73 7.14 15.25 11.03
CA VAL A 73 7.42 14.21 12.03
C VAL A 73 6.94 14.68 13.39
N LEU A 74 6.13 13.87 14.07
CA LEU A 74 5.60 14.14 15.41
C LEU A 74 5.79 12.95 16.34
N PHE A 75 6.10 13.21 17.61
CA PHE A 75 6.15 12.19 18.69
C PHE A 75 6.99 10.97 18.30
N ASN A 76 6.36 9.80 18.22
CA ASN A 76 6.99 8.49 17.98
C ASN A 76 7.12 8.16 16.48
N ASP A 77 6.85 9.09 15.58
CA ASP A 77 7.04 8.90 14.14
C ASP A 77 8.46 8.43 13.82
N LYS A 78 8.58 7.58 12.78
CA LYS A 78 9.86 7.03 12.35
C LYS A 78 10.13 7.37 10.90
N VAL A 79 11.32 7.90 10.64
CA VAL A 79 11.86 8.05 9.29
C VAL A 79 12.87 6.94 9.04
N ILE A 80 12.68 6.20 7.96
CA ILE A 80 13.55 5.10 7.53
C ILE A 80 14.01 5.44 6.11
N PHE A 81 15.31 5.68 5.94
CA PHE A 81 15.93 5.85 4.63
C PHE A 81 16.20 4.49 4.00
N ILE A 82 15.84 4.34 2.73
CA ILE A 82 15.92 3.07 2.00
C ILE A 82 16.51 3.34 0.61
N SER A 83 17.57 2.60 0.26
CA SER A 83 18.09 2.58 -1.10
C SER A 83 17.05 2.05 -2.07
N ALA A 84 16.89 2.75 -3.19
CA ALA A 84 16.03 2.34 -4.30
C ALA A 84 16.81 1.65 -5.44
N ASP A 85 18.08 1.27 -5.21
CA ASP A 85 18.96 0.69 -6.24
C ASP A 85 18.47 -0.67 -6.74
N GLU A 86 17.78 -1.42 -5.87
CA GLU A 86 17.15 -2.69 -6.21
C GLU A 86 15.62 -2.60 -6.06
N GLU A 87 14.89 -3.38 -6.88
CA GLU A 87 13.45 -3.53 -6.73
C GLU A 87 13.08 -4.15 -5.36
N PRO A 88 11.91 -3.79 -4.79
CA PRO A 88 11.54 -4.23 -3.46
C PRO A 88 11.28 -5.74 -3.42
N LYS A 89 11.92 -6.42 -2.46
CA LYS A 89 11.79 -7.88 -2.25
C LYS A 89 10.81 -8.18 -1.12
N THR A 90 10.15 -9.33 -1.18
CA THR A 90 9.23 -9.80 -0.11
C THR A 90 9.93 -9.90 1.24
N GLU A 91 11.19 -10.35 1.27
CA GLU A 91 12.02 -10.41 2.48
C GLU A 91 12.28 -9.03 3.10
N GLN A 92 12.43 -8.00 2.27
CA GLN A 92 12.60 -6.62 2.73
C GLN A 92 11.31 -6.11 3.38
N VAL A 93 10.15 -6.41 2.79
CA VAL A 93 8.84 -6.10 3.36
C VAL A 93 8.68 -6.78 4.72
N ASP A 94 8.95 -8.08 4.79
CA ASP A 94 8.81 -8.86 6.03
C ASP A 94 9.74 -8.33 7.13
N SER A 95 10.97 -7.97 6.77
CA SER A 95 11.96 -7.40 7.69
C SER A 95 11.50 -6.06 8.25
N LEU A 96 10.98 -5.16 7.39
CA LEU A 96 10.45 -3.87 7.81
C LEU A 96 9.23 -4.01 8.72
N VAL A 97 8.31 -4.91 8.38
CA VAL A 97 7.11 -5.17 9.20
C VAL A 97 7.50 -5.74 10.56
N SER A 98 8.45 -6.68 10.59
CA SER A 98 8.99 -7.25 11.82
C SER A 98 9.66 -6.18 12.69
N TYR A 99 10.46 -5.30 12.07
CA TYR A 99 11.08 -4.17 12.75
C TYR A 99 10.01 -3.25 13.38
N ILE A 100 9.03 -2.80 12.59
CA ILE A 100 7.97 -1.88 13.07
C ILE A 100 7.17 -2.51 14.22
N LYS A 101 6.78 -3.80 14.10
CA LYS A 101 6.02 -4.50 15.15
C LYS A 101 6.83 -4.76 16.43
N LYS A 102 8.16 -4.75 16.36
CA LYS A 102 9.04 -4.89 17.53
C LYS A 102 9.33 -3.55 18.20
N GLU A 103 9.47 -2.49 17.41
CA GLU A 103 9.80 -1.14 17.88
C GLU A 103 8.60 -0.48 18.57
N PHE A 104 7.38 -0.69 18.07
CA PHE A 104 6.19 0.03 18.53
C PHE A 104 5.14 -0.91 19.12
N GLU A 105 4.57 -0.52 20.25
CA GLU A 105 3.45 -1.24 20.88
C GLU A 105 2.15 -1.09 20.08
N GLU A 106 1.91 0.10 19.53
CA GLU A 106 0.74 0.43 18.73
C GLU A 106 1.03 0.29 17.23
N LEU A 107 0.04 -0.21 16.47
CA LEU A 107 0.15 -0.25 15.02
C LEU A 107 0.15 1.17 14.43
N PRO A 108 1.01 1.45 13.42
CA PRO A 108 1.11 2.77 12.83
C PRO A 108 -0.25 3.40 12.47
N SER A 109 -0.35 4.70 12.68
CA SER A 109 -1.43 5.54 12.17
C SER A 109 -1.42 5.61 10.64
N GLY A 110 -0.24 5.47 10.02
CA GLY A 110 -0.09 5.42 8.57
C GLY A 110 1.34 5.08 8.14
N VAL A 111 1.48 4.73 6.86
CA VAL A 111 2.77 4.54 6.18
C VAL A 111 2.83 5.52 5.01
N VAL A 112 3.93 6.27 4.91
CA VAL A 112 4.16 7.29 3.88
C VAL A 112 5.38 6.89 3.07
N GLY A 113 5.19 6.59 1.78
CA GLY A 113 6.30 6.36 0.85
C GLY A 113 6.69 7.64 0.13
N ILE A 114 7.98 8.01 0.16
CA ILE A 114 8.50 9.23 -0.46
C ILE A 114 9.69 8.86 -1.35
N GLY A 115 9.44 8.77 -2.65
CA GLY A 115 10.44 8.37 -3.64
C GLY A 115 9.78 7.99 -4.97
N GLY A 116 10.50 7.18 -5.75
CA GLY A 116 9.99 6.59 -7.00
C GLY A 116 9.09 5.37 -6.80
N GLY A 117 8.87 4.61 -7.87
CA GLY A 117 8.00 3.42 -7.87
C GLY A 117 8.37 2.38 -6.81
N THR A 118 9.68 2.09 -6.66
CA THR A 118 10.23 1.17 -5.65
C THR A 118 9.70 1.47 -4.25
N LEU A 119 9.78 2.73 -3.82
CA LEU A 119 9.37 3.12 -2.47
C LEU A 119 7.86 3.19 -2.29
N LEU A 120 7.14 3.58 -3.35
CA LEU A 120 5.69 3.56 -3.34
C LEU A 120 5.17 2.12 -3.20
N ASP A 121 5.79 1.15 -3.88
CA ASP A 121 5.41 -0.26 -3.80
C ASP A 121 5.81 -0.87 -2.46
N LEU A 122 6.98 -0.51 -1.92
CA LEU A 122 7.40 -0.92 -0.59
C LEU A 122 6.43 -0.41 0.50
N ALA A 123 6.04 0.87 0.44
CA ALA A 123 5.08 1.45 1.37
C ALA A 123 3.70 0.76 1.30
N LYS A 124 3.22 0.44 0.08
CA LYS A 124 1.98 -0.34 -0.10
C LYS A 124 2.10 -1.72 0.54
N ALA A 125 3.16 -2.46 0.21
CA ALA A 125 3.38 -3.82 0.72
C ALA A 125 3.48 -3.84 2.25
N VAL A 126 4.26 -2.93 2.84
CA VAL A 126 4.35 -2.79 4.31
C VAL A 126 2.99 -2.46 4.92
N SER A 127 2.21 -1.53 4.34
CA SER A 127 0.89 -1.17 4.86
C SER A 127 -0.10 -2.35 4.86
N ILE A 128 -0.04 -3.21 3.84
CA ILE A 128 -0.82 -4.44 3.75
C ILE A 128 -0.36 -5.41 4.84
N MET A 129 0.95 -5.68 4.92
CA MET A 129 1.51 -6.70 5.80
C MET A 129 1.50 -6.33 7.30
N LEU A 130 1.38 -5.05 7.64
CA LEU A 130 1.12 -4.65 9.03
C LEU A 130 -0.20 -5.21 9.57
N ASN A 131 -1.19 -5.39 8.69
CA ASN A 131 -2.54 -5.84 9.04
C ASN A 131 -2.85 -7.29 8.62
N ASN A 132 -1.86 -8.00 8.07
CA ASN A 132 -2.01 -9.37 7.58
C ASN A 132 -0.94 -10.28 8.19
N ASN A 133 -1.27 -11.56 8.37
CA ASN A 133 -0.36 -12.54 8.97
C ASN A 133 0.46 -13.28 7.91
N GLY A 134 1.59 -13.87 8.31
CA GLY A 134 2.47 -14.61 7.42
C GLY A 134 3.43 -13.70 6.63
N SER A 135 4.10 -14.28 5.65
CA SER A 135 5.09 -13.59 4.80
C SER A 135 4.43 -12.87 3.63
N ALA A 136 5.01 -11.75 3.19
CA ALA A 136 4.60 -11.00 2.01
C ALA A 136 4.55 -11.87 0.74
N HIS A 137 5.41 -12.89 0.64
CA HIS A 137 5.38 -13.86 -0.48
C HIS A 137 4.01 -14.54 -0.63
N ASN A 138 3.31 -14.81 0.47
CA ASN A 138 2.00 -15.47 0.45
C ASN A 138 0.91 -14.63 -0.20
N TYR A 139 1.16 -13.33 -0.41
CA TYR A 139 0.22 -12.37 -0.98
C TYR A 139 0.60 -11.95 -2.41
N GLN A 140 1.61 -12.58 -3.01
CA GLN A 140 1.93 -12.40 -4.43
C GLN A 140 0.85 -13.08 -5.27
N GLY A 141 0.02 -12.29 -5.95
CA GLY A 141 -1.13 -12.79 -6.71
C GLY A 141 -2.09 -11.68 -7.16
N TRP A 142 -3.32 -12.08 -7.48
CA TRP A 142 -4.42 -11.20 -7.90
C TRP A 142 -5.61 -11.35 -6.95
#